data_AF-A0A2E7BFU8-F1
#
_entry.id   AF-A0A2E7BFU8-F1
#
_cell.length_a   1.000
_cell.length_b   1.000
_cell.length_c   1.000
_cell.angle_alpha   90.00
_cell.angle_beta   90.00
_cell.angle_gamma   90.00
#
_symmetry.space_group_name_H-M   'P 1'
#
loop_
_entity.id
_entity.type
_entity.pdbx_description
1 polymer ?
#
loop_
_entity_poly.entity_id
_entity_poly.type
_entity_poly.pdbx_seq_one_letter_code
_entity_poly.pdbx_strand_id
1 'polypeptide(L)'
;MIVRAIRSGMVAPIHWVEVPVEHRDHEGRVFVSADALAVGDADKSVRVNLPHPVADGIADHFGCVLPTPRISDLIYKNAQVIGQPCLQTPDANMADTDRMVQHSQMVDEKMRGRCGLRATVGKDWVNTKRLVYEPTRAANYGWHGESARYKAATTSARIWQPVGLVHSLRFTDYSQVTRLVRRDMIVDGEERDIVDVAADPVLCGLVSHEGAIAMRHPANRIKQGSLPPPSHPRRTRRGDPADEVRAWQTFLLQWDPQALPRYGADGDHGTETEEWSQRWESARGMARVETFPFVEAKHYRKANRQVGDVTNIVIHTTENPWAKGVDGAMAVARYFATTKRPASSHYVIDAEPSSIVQCVSTKDIAYCAPGLNRTGIHLEHFGRAKYTRDEWLSSYGMEVLTLSAKLAAELCKRWEIPARFCSAEDLYDGKQGLTGHVQVSRSVGKGRTNHGDPGKGWPWGVYLRMVNKFLV
;
A
#
# COMPACT_ATOMS: atom_id res chain seq x y z
N MET A 1 5.89 22.10 19.65
CA MET A 1 6.06 22.48 18.23
C MET A 1 5.66 21.32 17.30
N ILE A 2 6.28 20.14 17.43
CA ILE A 2 6.02 18.95 16.61
C ILE A 2 4.53 18.54 16.57
N VAL A 3 3.86 18.40 17.72
CA VAL A 3 2.43 18.03 17.78
C VAL A 3 1.53 19.02 17.02
N ARG A 4 1.83 20.33 17.11
CA ARG A 4 1.08 21.37 16.41
C ARG A 4 1.31 21.28 14.90
N ALA A 5 2.55 21.05 14.48
CA ALA A 5 2.92 20.85 13.08
C ALA A 5 2.17 19.65 12.47
N ILE A 6 2.13 18.53 13.20
CA ILE A 6 1.41 17.33 12.77
C ILE A 6 -0.08 17.61 12.62
N ARG A 7 -0.70 18.23 13.62
CA ARG A 7 -2.14 18.57 13.59
C ARG A 7 -2.51 19.61 12.54
N SER A 8 -1.55 20.41 12.07
CA SER A 8 -1.73 21.35 10.97
C SER A 8 -1.37 20.77 9.61
N GLY A 9 -1.12 19.45 9.52
CA GLY A 9 -0.86 18.77 8.25
C GLY A 9 0.59 18.86 7.73
N MET A 10 1.55 19.35 8.52
CA MET A 10 2.98 19.35 8.14
C MET A 10 3.59 17.97 8.38
N VAL A 11 3.07 16.97 7.67
CA VAL A 11 3.43 15.56 7.82
C VAL A 11 3.83 15.02 6.46
N ALA A 12 4.96 14.32 6.41
CA ALA A 12 5.39 13.67 5.19
C ALA A 12 4.32 12.65 4.74
N PRO A 13 4.13 12.43 3.43
CA PRO A 13 3.11 11.50 2.95
C PRO A 13 3.20 10.14 3.65
N ILE A 14 2.09 9.71 4.25
CA ILE A 14 1.98 8.40 4.89
C ILE A 14 1.52 7.41 3.83
N HIS A 15 2.40 6.46 3.49
CA HIS A 15 2.06 5.35 2.63
C HIS A 15 1.63 4.16 3.48
N TRP A 16 0.49 3.54 3.16
CA TRP A 16 0.00 2.35 3.86
C TRP A 16 0.44 1.09 3.15
N VAL A 17 0.90 0.10 3.92
CA VAL A 17 1.30 -1.21 3.41
C VAL A 17 0.50 -2.29 4.12
N GLU A 18 -0.01 -3.23 3.34
CA GLU A 18 -0.65 -4.44 3.85
C GLU A 18 0.40 -5.40 4.40
N VAL A 19 0.22 -5.82 5.64
CA VAL A 19 1.05 -6.85 6.30
C VAL A 19 0.15 -8.04 6.63
N PRO A 20 0.46 -9.24 6.11
CA PRO A 20 -0.33 -10.43 6.41
C PRO A 20 -0.19 -10.83 7.87
N VAL A 21 -1.31 -11.25 8.47
CA VAL A 21 -1.41 -11.80 9.82
C VAL A 21 -2.14 -13.13 9.78
N GLU A 22 -1.67 -14.09 10.57
CA GLU A 22 -2.27 -15.44 10.63
C GLU A 22 -2.30 -15.91 12.08
N HIS A 23 -3.43 -16.49 12.51
CA HIS A 23 -3.55 -17.08 13.83
C HIS A 23 -4.56 -18.23 13.82
N ARG A 24 -4.08 -19.44 14.08
CA ARG A 24 -4.89 -20.68 13.97
C ARG A 24 -5.49 -20.77 12.57
N ASP A 25 -6.80 -20.88 12.47
CA ASP A 25 -7.54 -21.01 11.22
C ASP A 25 -7.99 -19.66 10.63
N HIS A 26 -7.56 -18.55 11.24
CA HIS A 26 -7.89 -17.20 10.78
C HIS A 26 -6.71 -16.56 10.04
N GLU A 27 -7.01 -15.90 8.94
CA GLU A 27 -6.08 -15.09 8.18
C GLU A 27 -6.55 -13.64 8.08
N GLY A 28 -5.61 -12.73 7.88
CA GLY A 28 -5.95 -11.33 7.78
C GLY A 28 -4.83 -10.46 7.26
N ARG A 29 -5.13 -9.16 7.19
CA ARG A 29 -4.20 -8.12 6.73
C ARG A 29 -4.37 -6.90 7.61
N VAL A 30 -3.29 -6.47 8.24
CA VAL A 30 -3.21 -5.18 8.94
C VAL A 30 -2.56 -4.16 8.03
N PHE A 31 -2.97 -2.90 8.12
CA PHE A 31 -2.40 -1.82 7.33
C PHE A 31 -1.50 -0.95 8.21
N VAL A 32 -0.23 -0.86 7.84
CA VAL A 32 0.81 -0.17 8.63
C VAL A 32 1.43 0.97 7.82
N SER A 33 1.91 2.00 8.48
CA SER A 33 2.67 3.05 7.80
C SER A 33 4.02 2.48 7.30
N ALA A 34 4.32 2.70 6.02
CA ALA A 34 5.51 2.20 5.33
C ALA A 34 6.80 2.64 6.03
N ASP A 35 6.79 3.84 6.61
CA ASP A 35 7.86 4.39 7.44
C ASP A 35 7.31 4.86 8.79
N ALA A 36 8.20 5.22 9.71
CA ALA A 36 7.82 5.96 10.90
C ALA A 36 7.34 7.37 10.53
N LEU A 37 6.45 7.92 11.35
CA LEU A 37 5.90 9.25 11.19
C LEU A 37 7.02 10.30 11.11
N ALA A 38 6.96 11.13 10.08
CA ALA A 38 7.93 12.20 9.86
C ALA A 38 7.21 13.54 9.64
N VAL A 39 7.82 14.62 10.15
CA VAL A 39 7.36 16.00 9.96
C VAL A 39 8.19 16.63 8.86
N GLY A 40 7.51 17.31 7.93
CA GLY A 40 8.11 17.91 6.74
C GLY A 40 7.36 17.55 5.47
N ASP A 41 8.01 17.72 4.33
CA ASP A 41 7.48 17.36 3.02
C ASP A 41 8.15 16.07 2.48
N ALA A 42 7.80 15.67 1.25
CA ALA A 42 8.32 14.45 0.63
C ALA A 42 9.85 14.47 0.39
N ASP A 43 10.44 15.66 0.25
CA ASP A 43 11.86 15.85 -0.09
C ASP A 43 12.71 16.12 1.17
N LYS A 44 12.12 16.72 2.19
CA LYS A 44 12.75 17.11 3.45
C LYS A 44 11.81 16.83 4.61
N SER A 45 12.00 15.68 5.23
CA SER A 45 11.28 15.30 6.44
C SER A 45 12.20 14.71 7.50
N VAL A 46 11.75 14.77 8.75
CA VAL A 46 12.47 14.23 9.92
C VAL A 46 11.54 13.29 10.67
N ARG A 47 11.96 12.03 10.87
CA ARG A 47 11.27 11.08 11.74
C ARG A 47 11.25 11.64 13.15
N VAL A 48 10.05 11.80 13.71
CA VAL A 48 9.90 12.48 15.00
C VAL A 48 9.95 11.51 16.16
N ASN A 49 10.72 11.89 17.18
CA ASN A 49 10.68 11.23 18.47
C ASN A 49 9.67 11.94 19.38
N LEU A 50 8.76 11.16 19.95
CA LEU A 50 7.68 11.65 20.78
C LEU A 50 7.58 10.76 22.02
N PRO A 51 7.22 11.30 23.19
CA PRO A 51 6.90 10.45 24.32
C PRO A 51 5.70 9.54 24.02
N HIS A 52 5.66 8.34 24.59
CA HIS A 52 4.69 7.31 24.23
C HIS A 52 3.21 7.76 24.29
N PRO A 53 2.69 8.42 25.35
CA PRO A 53 1.30 8.89 25.34
C PRO A 53 1.05 9.98 24.28
N VAL A 54 2.06 10.76 23.93
CA VAL A 54 1.93 11.75 22.84
C VAL A 54 1.85 11.05 21.49
N ALA A 55 2.65 10.02 21.26
CA ALA A 55 2.58 9.19 20.05
C ALA A 55 1.20 8.51 19.90
N ASP A 56 0.66 7.96 21.00
CA ASP A 56 -0.68 7.34 21.03
C ASP A 56 -1.78 8.37 20.71
N GLY A 57 -1.72 9.57 21.28
CA GLY A 57 -2.66 10.66 20.95
C GLY A 57 -2.48 11.25 19.54
N ILE A 58 -1.32 11.06 18.91
CA ILE A 58 -1.13 11.38 17.49
C ILE A 58 -1.70 10.26 16.61
N ALA A 59 -1.57 9.00 17.00
CA ALA A 59 -2.22 7.91 16.30
C ALA A 59 -3.73 8.13 16.22
N ASP A 60 -4.37 8.61 17.30
CA ASP A 60 -5.79 8.99 17.32
C ASP A 60 -6.15 10.05 16.28
N HIS A 61 -5.28 11.05 16.11
CA HIS A 61 -5.50 12.11 15.14
C HIS A 61 -5.60 11.55 13.70
N PHE A 62 -4.90 10.45 13.42
CA PHE A 62 -4.94 9.74 12.14
C PHE A 62 -5.96 8.59 12.10
N GLY A 63 -6.79 8.41 13.13
CA GLY A 63 -7.69 7.25 13.22
C GLY A 63 -6.93 5.91 13.29
N CYS A 64 -5.74 5.93 13.88
CA CYS A 64 -4.80 4.83 13.95
C CYS A 64 -4.55 4.40 15.41
N VAL A 65 -3.83 3.31 15.58
CA VAL A 65 -3.26 2.84 16.84
C VAL A 65 -1.75 2.65 16.70
N LEU A 66 -1.05 2.54 17.83
CA LEU A 66 0.34 2.09 17.85
C LEU A 66 0.42 0.56 17.69
N PRO A 67 1.51 0.03 17.11
CA PRO A 67 1.66 -1.41 16.90
C PRO A 67 1.76 -2.18 18.21
N THR A 68 1.57 -3.49 18.15
CA THR A 68 2.03 -4.41 19.21
C THR A 68 3.43 -4.92 18.88
N PRO A 69 4.14 -5.61 19.80
CA PRO A 69 5.38 -6.29 19.45
C PRO A 69 5.22 -7.30 18.31
N ARG A 70 4.05 -7.97 18.22
CA ARG A 70 3.74 -8.88 17.12
C ARG A 70 3.66 -8.14 15.78
N ILE A 71 2.95 -7.00 15.73
CA ILE A 71 2.85 -6.20 14.51
C ILE A 71 4.24 -5.65 14.12
N SER A 72 5.04 -5.18 15.08
CA SER A 72 6.42 -4.72 14.83
C SER A 72 7.31 -5.83 14.24
N ASP A 73 7.20 -7.06 14.75
CA ASP A 73 7.90 -8.21 14.18
C ASP A 73 7.44 -8.55 12.76
N LEU A 74 6.13 -8.48 12.49
CA LEU A 74 5.58 -8.75 11.18
C LEU A 74 5.92 -7.65 10.17
N ILE A 75 6.04 -6.40 10.61
CA ILE A 75 6.60 -5.30 9.81
C ILE A 75 8.01 -5.68 9.36
N TYR A 76 8.88 -6.10 10.29
CA TYR A 76 10.24 -6.52 9.93
C TYR A 76 10.25 -7.72 8.99
N LYS A 77 9.46 -8.76 9.26
CA LYS A 77 9.36 -9.97 8.43
C LYS A 77 8.94 -9.66 6.98
N ASN A 78 8.07 -8.67 6.78
CA ASN A 78 7.51 -8.34 5.46
C ASN A 78 8.15 -7.10 4.82
N ALA A 79 9.17 -6.50 5.43
CA ALA A 79 9.82 -5.32 4.90
C ALA A 79 10.67 -5.62 3.66
N GLN A 80 10.45 -4.86 2.59
CA GLN A 80 11.31 -4.87 1.39
C GLN A 80 12.58 -4.06 1.62
N VAL A 81 12.51 -3.08 2.53
CA VAL A 81 13.60 -2.15 2.82
C VAL A 81 14.04 -2.32 4.27
N ILE A 82 15.09 -3.10 4.45
CA ILE A 82 15.75 -3.31 5.74
C ILE A 82 17.11 -2.62 5.68
N GLY A 83 17.38 -1.75 6.66
CA GLY A 83 18.66 -1.08 6.84
C GLY A 83 19.38 -1.63 8.07
N GLN A 84 20.68 -1.38 8.20
CA GLN A 84 21.32 -1.63 9.49
C GLN A 84 20.83 -0.61 10.52
N PRO A 85 20.55 -0.99 11.79
CA PRO A 85 20.25 -0.06 12.87
C PRO A 85 21.25 1.11 12.97
N CYS A 86 20.75 2.34 13.07
CA CYS A 86 21.56 3.56 13.20
C CYS A 86 21.86 3.85 14.67
N LEU A 87 22.70 3.02 15.30
CA LEU A 87 23.07 3.17 16.70
C LEU A 87 23.89 4.46 16.92
N GLN A 88 23.53 5.22 17.95
CA GLN A 88 24.35 6.30 18.49
C GLN A 88 24.78 5.98 19.92
N THR A 89 25.94 6.50 20.33
CA THR A 89 26.47 6.34 21.69
C THR A 89 25.49 6.89 22.73
N PRO A 90 25.07 6.10 23.74
CA PRO A 90 24.20 6.57 24.80
C PRO A 90 24.90 7.59 25.71
N ASP A 91 24.29 8.75 25.90
CA ASP A 91 24.75 9.82 26.80
C ASP A 91 23.59 10.71 27.30
N ALA A 92 23.90 11.80 28.01
CA ALA A 92 22.90 12.71 28.56
C ALA A 92 22.08 13.46 27.49
N ASN A 93 22.57 13.52 26.26
CA ASN A 93 22.01 14.32 25.17
C ASN A 93 21.09 13.51 24.26
N MET A 94 20.78 12.25 24.60
CA MET A 94 19.97 11.36 23.76
C MET A 94 18.57 11.89 23.40
N ALA A 95 18.05 12.86 24.15
CA ALA A 95 16.75 13.50 23.89
C ALA A 95 16.85 14.76 23.01
N ASP A 96 18.06 15.17 22.61
CA ASP A 96 18.28 16.40 21.87
C ASP A 96 17.72 16.31 20.44
N THR A 97 17.24 17.45 19.95
CA THR A 97 16.69 17.55 18.58
C THR A 97 17.76 17.22 17.53
N ASP A 98 19.01 17.59 17.74
CA ASP A 98 20.09 17.29 16.81
C ASP A 98 20.37 15.79 16.71
N ARG A 99 20.25 15.05 17.82
CA ARG A 99 20.35 13.58 17.82
C ARG A 99 19.24 12.93 17.01
N MET A 100 18.00 13.43 17.12
CA MET A 100 16.85 13.00 16.32
C MET A 100 17.08 13.28 14.83
N VAL A 101 17.49 14.50 14.47
CA VAL A 101 17.74 14.89 13.07
C VAL A 101 18.85 14.03 12.47
N GLN A 102 19.97 13.87 13.18
CA GLN A 102 21.08 13.01 12.76
C GLN A 102 20.62 11.56 12.58
N HIS A 103 19.81 11.03 13.51
CA HIS A 103 19.26 9.69 13.37
C HIS A 103 18.41 9.53 12.12
N SER A 104 17.48 10.47 11.88
CA SER A 104 16.63 10.45 10.69
C SER A 104 17.47 10.47 9.41
N GLN A 105 18.49 11.34 9.33
CA GLN A 105 19.39 11.43 8.18
C GLN A 105 20.16 10.14 7.93
N MET A 106 20.72 9.51 8.97
CA MET A 106 21.41 8.22 8.84
C MET A 106 20.45 7.11 8.34
N VAL A 107 19.19 7.13 8.79
CA VAL A 107 18.17 6.21 8.26
C VAL A 107 17.90 6.52 6.79
N ASP A 108 17.70 7.78 6.42
CA ASP A 108 17.43 8.18 5.03
C ASP A 108 18.56 7.81 4.07
N GLU A 109 19.82 7.91 4.50
CA GLU A 109 20.98 7.43 3.74
C GLU A 109 20.90 5.93 3.44
N LYS A 110 20.50 5.12 4.43
CA LYS A 110 20.38 3.66 4.27
C LYS A 110 19.15 3.24 3.46
N MET A 111 18.13 4.09 3.40
CA MET A 111 16.87 3.82 2.67
C MET A 111 16.79 4.53 1.32
N ARG A 112 17.81 5.33 0.96
CA ARG A 112 17.81 6.17 -0.25
C ARG A 112 17.58 5.33 -1.50
N GLY A 113 16.63 5.75 -2.33
CA GLY A 113 16.29 5.09 -3.60
C GLY A 113 15.59 3.74 -3.44
N ARG A 114 15.19 3.35 -2.22
CA ARG A 114 14.50 2.08 -1.94
C ARG A 114 13.03 2.35 -1.59
N CYS A 115 12.15 1.58 -2.22
CA CYS A 115 10.70 1.69 -2.07
C CYS A 115 10.14 0.46 -1.34
N GLY A 116 8.99 0.64 -0.66
CA GLY A 116 8.31 -0.41 0.09
C GLY A 116 8.34 -0.20 1.60
N LEU A 117 7.91 -1.22 2.34
CA LEU A 117 7.86 -1.20 3.80
C LEU A 117 9.28 -1.15 4.38
N ARG A 118 9.51 -0.15 5.23
CA ARG A 118 10.80 0.12 5.88
C ARG A 118 10.79 -0.39 7.31
N ALA A 119 11.69 -1.33 7.59
CA ALA A 119 11.96 -1.75 8.96
C ALA A 119 13.26 -1.12 9.47
N THR A 120 13.58 -1.38 10.75
CA THR A 120 14.82 -0.97 11.42
C THR A 120 15.09 0.54 11.46
N VAL A 121 14.05 1.36 11.30
CA VAL A 121 14.11 2.84 11.33
C VAL A 121 14.13 3.41 12.75
N GLY A 122 14.06 2.55 13.77
CA GLY A 122 14.03 2.90 15.20
C GLY A 122 13.40 1.80 16.04
N LYS A 123 13.15 2.10 17.31
CA LYS A 123 12.34 1.34 18.26
C LYS A 123 10.92 1.86 18.21
N ASP A 124 9.96 0.99 17.91
CA ASP A 124 8.55 1.38 17.88
C ASP A 124 8.03 1.59 19.31
N TRP A 125 7.20 2.60 19.52
CA TRP A 125 6.27 2.60 20.64
C TRP A 125 5.21 1.53 20.43
N VAL A 126 4.95 0.72 21.46
CA VAL A 126 4.05 -0.44 21.33
C VAL A 126 2.99 -0.54 22.42
N ASN A 127 1.82 -1.03 22.01
CA ASN A 127 0.78 -1.52 22.88
C ASN A 127 1.14 -2.91 23.43
N THR A 128 1.10 -3.05 24.75
CA THR A 128 1.40 -4.31 25.47
C THR A 128 0.55 -4.43 26.72
N LYS A 129 0.20 -5.66 27.11
CA LYS A 129 -0.52 -5.92 28.38
C LYS A 129 0.19 -5.35 29.58
N ARG A 130 1.52 -5.29 29.54
CA ARG A 130 2.35 -4.86 30.67
C ARG A 130 2.05 -3.43 31.12
N LEU A 131 1.58 -2.57 30.22
CA LEU A 131 1.21 -1.18 30.54
C LEU A 131 0.00 -1.08 31.48
N VAL A 132 -0.89 -2.07 31.49
CA VAL A 132 -2.04 -2.09 32.42
C VAL A 132 -1.58 -2.14 33.87
N TYR A 133 -0.48 -2.85 34.13
CA TYR A 133 0.13 -2.98 35.45
C TYR A 133 1.10 -1.85 35.76
N GLU A 134 1.60 -1.14 34.75
CA GLU A 134 2.59 -0.06 34.84
C GLU A 134 2.12 1.19 34.07
N PRO A 135 0.99 1.81 34.45
CA PRO A 135 0.32 2.84 33.63
C PRO A 135 1.10 4.16 33.52
N THR A 136 2.14 4.35 34.35
CA THR A 136 3.04 5.51 34.35
C THR A 136 4.34 5.27 33.58
N ARG A 137 4.46 4.11 32.91
CA ARG A 137 5.64 3.73 32.12
C ARG A 137 5.33 3.74 30.63
N ALA A 138 6.36 3.96 29.84
CA ALA A 138 6.31 3.86 28.38
C ALA A 138 6.88 2.52 27.89
N ALA A 139 6.37 1.98 26.79
CA ALA A 139 6.76 0.68 26.25
C ALA A 139 7.29 0.83 24.81
N ASN A 140 8.60 0.68 24.63
CA ASN A 140 9.21 0.58 23.32
C ASN A 140 9.69 -0.85 23.03
N TYR A 141 9.78 -1.18 21.75
CA TYR A 141 10.14 -2.51 21.28
C TYR A 141 10.80 -2.46 19.89
N GLY A 142 11.59 -3.49 19.59
CA GLY A 142 12.08 -3.74 18.24
C GLY A 142 13.48 -3.19 18.02
N TRP A 143 13.64 -2.44 16.93
CA TRP A 143 14.93 -2.17 16.30
C TRP A 143 15.64 -3.49 15.96
N HIS A 144 15.05 -4.21 15.01
CA HIS A 144 15.53 -5.53 14.58
C HIS A 144 16.91 -5.46 13.92
N GLY A 145 17.66 -6.55 13.99
CA GLY A 145 18.94 -6.69 13.31
C GLY A 145 19.63 -7.99 13.67
N GLU A 146 20.29 -8.63 12.71
CA GLU A 146 20.89 -9.96 12.86
C GLU A 146 21.92 -10.05 14.00
N SER A 147 22.64 -8.96 14.28
CA SER A 147 23.63 -8.87 15.35
C SER A 147 23.04 -8.51 16.72
N ALA A 148 21.73 -8.27 16.80
CA ALA A 148 21.10 -7.83 18.03
C ALA A 148 21.03 -8.94 19.08
N ARG A 149 21.06 -8.59 20.37
CA ARG A 149 21.21 -9.57 21.46
C ARG A 149 19.94 -10.37 21.74
N TYR A 150 18.77 -9.77 21.65
CA TYR A 150 17.53 -10.37 22.15
C TYR A 150 16.73 -11.03 21.03
N LYS A 151 15.86 -11.98 21.38
CA LYS A 151 14.93 -12.59 20.42
C LYS A 151 13.71 -11.70 20.23
N ALA A 152 13.22 -11.63 19.00
CA ALA A 152 11.90 -11.09 18.70
C ALA A 152 10.81 -11.88 19.44
N ALA A 153 9.67 -11.25 19.68
CA ALA A 153 8.57 -11.81 20.45
C ALA A 153 7.85 -12.95 19.70
N THR A 154 7.77 -12.86 18.37
CA THR A 154 6.91 -13.73 17.55
C THR A 154 7.57 -14.30 16.30
N THR A 155 8.81 -13.90 15.99
CA THR A 155 9.55 -14.38 14.83
C THR A 155 10.93 -14.88 15.24
N SER A 156 11.68 -15.47 14.30
CA SER A 156 13.08 -15.87 14.51
C SER A 156 14.07 -14.70 14.50
N ALA A 157 13.60 -13.47 14.23
CA ALA A 157 14.44 -12.29 14.17
C ALA A 157 15.07 -11.94 15.52
N ARG A 158 16.09 -11.09 15.48
CA ARG A 158 16.74 -10.55 16.68
C ARG A 158 16.47 -9.05 16.79
N ILE A 159 16.40 -8.55 18.03
CA ILE A 159 16.04 -7.17 18.36
C ILE A 159 17.01 -6.56 19.37
N TRP A 160 17.22 -5.26 19.26
CA TRP A 160 18.01 -4.50 20.24
C TRP A 160 17.18 -4.15 21.46
N GLN A 161 15.87 -3.95 21.30
CA GLN A 161 14.97 -3.53 22.36
C GLN A 161 13.84 -4.57 22.58
N PRO A 162 13.95 -5.49 23.56
CA PRO A 162 12.78 -6.21 24.03
C PRO A 162 11.80 -5.23 24.70
N VAL A 163 10.57 -5.66 24.99
CA VAL A 163 9.56 -4.77 25.61
C VAL A 163 10.11 -4.15 26.88
N GLY A 164 10.42 -2.85 26.83
CA GLY A 164 11.08 -2.10 27.89
C GLY A 164 10.10 -1.16 28.57
N LEU A 165 9.99 -1.22 29.90
CA LEU A 165 9.14 -0.33 30.72
C LEU A 165 9.96 0.59 31.65
N VAL A 166 11.24 0.78 31.34
CA VAL A 166 12.15 1.56 32.18
C VAL A 166 11.84 3.07 32.10
N HIS A 167 11.29 3.51 30.97
CA HIS A 167 11.08 4.91 30.65
C HIS A 167 9.79 5.47 31.25
N SER A 168 9.82 6.73 31.67
CA SER A 168 8.63 7.46 32.13
C SER A 168 7.78 7.92 30.94
N LEU A 169 6.55 8.34 31.21
CA LEU A 169 5.62 8.87 30.19
C LEU A 169 6.14 10.07 29.38
N ARG A 170 7.16 10.78 29.89
CA ARG A 170 7.72 11.98 29.24
C ARG A 170 9.05 11.72 28.55
N PHE A 171 9.61 10.53 28.73
CA PHE A 171 10.92 10.20 28.18
C PHE A 171 10.82 10.03 26.67
N THR A 172 11.81 10.56 25.96
CA THR A 172 12.04 10.33 24.54
C THR A 172 13.54 10.19 24.30
N ASP A 173 13.95 9.35 23.35
CA ASP A 173 15.31 9.31 22.82
C ASP A 173 15.32 9.30 21.28
N TYR A 174 16.48 9.57 20.68
CA TYR A 174 16.68 9.67 19.23
C TYR A 174 16.15 8.47 18.41
N SER A 175 16.10 7.29 19.03
CA SER A 175 15.75 6.03 18.38
C SER A 175 14.28 5.66 18.51
N GLN A 176 13.49 6.35 19.34
CA GLN A 176 12.09 6.03 19.62
C GLN A 176 11.15 6.65 18.59
N VAL A 177 10.52 5.82 17.77
CA VAL A 177 9.75 6.27 16.60
C VAL A 177 8.28 5.94 16.73
N THR A 178 7.45 6.71 16.01
CA THR A 178 6.00 6.50 15.94
C THR A 178 5.66 5.77 14.65
N ARG A 179 5.26 4.50 14.77
CA ARG A 179 4.68 3.71 13.67
C ARG A 179 3.16 3.74 13.79
N LEU A 180 2.46 3.98 12.69
CA LEU A 180 1.00 3.99 12.68
C LEU A 180 0.46 2.67 12.14
N VAL A 181 -0.60 2.18 12.76
CA VAL A 181 -1.39 1.03 12.27
C VAL A 181 -2.83 1.52 12.14
N ARG A 182 -3.45 1.31 10.96
CA ARG A 182 -4.86 1.68 10.78
C ARG A 182 -5.74 0.87 11.72
N ARG A 183 -6.90 1.45 12.06
CA ARG A 183 -7.91 0.75 12.84
C ARG A 183 -8.63 -0.31 12.03
N ASP A 184 -8.92 -0.08 10.77
CA ASP A 184 -9.47 -1.12 9.91
C ASP A 184 -8.40 -2.15 9.55
N MET A 185 -8.80 -3.41 9.54
CA MET A 185 -8.03 -4.55 9.08
C MET A 185 -8.96 -5.54 8.38
N ILE A 186 -8.42 -6.45 7.56
CA ILE A 186 -9.21 -7.53 6.98
C ILE A 186 -8.98 -8.80 7.79
N VAL A 187 -10.04 -9.52 8.14
CA VAL A 187 -10.02 -10.84 8.80
C VAL A 187 -10.98 -11.75 8.03
N ASP A 188 -10.47 -12.85 7.48
CA ASP A 188 -11.25 -13.83 6.72
C ASP A 188 -12.13 -13.21 5.61
N GLY A 189 -11.60 -12.17 4.94
CA GLY A 189 -12.30 -11.43 3.88
C GLY A 189 -13.21 -10.30 4.36
N GLU A 190 -13.46 -10.19 5.66
CA GLU A 190 -14.30 -9.13 6.25
C GLU A 190 -13.47 -8.00 6.86
N GLU A 191 -13.96 -6.77 6.74
CA GLU A 191 -13.35 -5.62 7.42
C GLU A 191 -13.72 -5.64 8.91
N ARG A 192 -12.73 -5.49 9.79
CA ARG A 192 -12.89 -5.43 11.24
C ARG A 192 -12.04 -4.31 11.83
N ASP A 193 -12.44 -3.81 13.00
CA ASP A 193 -11.62 -2.90 13.79
C ASP A 193 -10.55 -3.70 14.57
N ILE A 194 -9.29 -3.30 14.44
CA ILE A 194 -8.14 -3.89 15.11
C ILE A 194 -8.26 -3.82 16.63
N VAL A 195 -8.96 -2.82 17.17
CA VAL A 195 -9.21 -2.69 18.61
C VAL A 195 -10.14 -3.81 19.08
N ASP A 196 -11.19 -4.10 18.31
CA ASP A 196 -12.14 -5.18 18.62
C ASP A 196 -11.46 -6.54 18.44
N VAL A 197 -10.71 -6.72 17.35
CA VAL A 197 -9.90 -7.94 17.12
C VAL A 197 -8.88 -8.15 18.24
N ALA A 198 -8.22 -7.08 18.71
CA ALA A 198 -7.26 -7.17 19.81
C ALA A 198 -7.94 -7.50 21.15
N ALA A 199 -9.20 -7.13 21.36
CA ALA A 199 -9.97 -7.46 22.56
C ALA A 199 -10.62 -8.85 22.50
N ASP A 200 -10.84 -9.40 21.30
CA ASP A 200 -11.48 -10.70 21.09
C ASP A 200 -10.56 -11.88 21.49
N PRO A 201 -10.94 -12.74 22.45
CA PRO A 201 -10.12 -13.88 22.88
C PRO A 201 -9.81 -14.91 21.78
N VAL A 202 -10.62 -14.98 20.72
CA VAL A 202 -10.43 -15.88 19.57
C VAL A 202 -9.51 -15.25 18.54
N LEU A 203 -9.73 -13.97 18.20
CA LEU A 203 -9.04 -13.29 17.09
C LEU A 203 -7.78 -12.52 17.52
N CYS A 204 -7.61 -12.20 18.81
CA CYS A 204 -6.50 -11.36 19.30
C CYS A 204 -5.13 -11.87 18.91
N GLY A 205 -4.97 -13.18 18.72
CA GLY A 205 -3.74 -13.80 18.26
C GLY A 205 -3.26 -13.32 16.88
N LEU A 206 -4.14 -12.74 16.05
CA LEU A 206 -3.76 -12.11 14.79
C LEU A 206 -2.83 -10.92 15.01
N VAL A 207 -3.08 -10.15 16.08
CA VAL A 207 -2.44 -8.84 16.32
C VAL A 207 -1.65 -8.76 17.62
N SER A 208 -1.80 -9.71 18.54
CA SER A 208 -1.11 -9.76 19.83
C SER A 208 -0.65 -11.18 20.17
N HIS A 209 0.59 -11.32 20.64
CA HIS A 209 1.09 -12.59 21.19
C HIS A 209 0.84 -12.72 22.70
N GLU A 210 0.37 -11.64 23.34
CA GLU A 210 0.08 -11.61 24.77
C GLU A 210 -1.38 -12.03 25.06
N GLY A 211 -2.14 -12.42 24.04
CA GLY A 211 -3.60 -12.60 24.09
C GLY A 211 -4.34 -11.26 24.00
N ALA A 212 -5.59 -11.22 24.46
CA ALA A 212 -6.46 -10.05 24.29
C ALA A 212 -5.93 -8.79 25.01
N ILE A 213 -5.73 -7.66 24.31
CA ILE A 213 -5.14 -6.43 24.84
C ILE A 213 -5.97 -5.18 24.51
N ALA A 214 -5.78 -4.13 25.29
CA ALA A 214 -6.14 -2.78 24.87
C ALA A 214 -5.06 -2.22 23.92
N MET A 215 -5.48 -1.73 22.76
CA MET A 215 -4.60 -1.07 21.77
C MET A 215 -4.41 0.41 22.11
N ARG A 216 -4.18 0.72 23.39
CA ARG A 216 -4.03 2.09 23.88
C ARG A 216 -3.20 2.16 25.16
N HIS A 217 -2.41 3.22 25.28
CA HIS A 217 -1.74 3.53 26.53
C HIS A 217 -2.72 3.95 27.65
N PRO A 218 -2.61 3.37 28.87
CA PRO A 218 -3.46 3.74 30.01
C PRO A 218 -3.36 5.19 30.51
N ALA A 219 -2.37 5.97 30.06
CA ALA A 219 -2.24 7.39 30.40
C ALA A 219 -3.22 8.25 29.58
N ASN A 220 -3.70 7.76 28.44
CA ASN A 220 -4.64 8.42 27.54
C ASN A 220 -6.07 7.93 27.76
N ARG A 221 -6.53 7.84 29.02
CA ARG A 221 -7.91 7.41 29.32
C ARG A 221 -8.93 8.41 28.76
N ILE A 222 -9.61 8.00 27.71
CA ILE A 222 -10.97 8.49 27.39
C ILE A 222 -11.94 7.69 28.29
N LYS A 223 -12.99 8.33 28.84
CA LYS A 223 -14.00 7.63 29.65
C LYS A 223 -14.61 6.47 28.84
N GLN A 224 -14.68 5.27 29.43
CA GLN A 224 -15.46 4.15 28.86
C GLN A 224 -16.91 4.62 28.67
N GLY A 225 -17.46 4.44 27.47
CA GLY A 225 -18.76 4.98 27.05
C GLY A 225 -18.68 6.27 26.21
N SER A 226 -17.49 6.86 26.09
CA SER A 226 -17.21 7.96 25.16
C SER A 226 -16.05 7.60 24.23
N LEU A 227 -15.99 6.36 23.73
CA LEU A 227 -15.28 6.17 22.47
C LEU A 227 -15.91 7.18 21.52
N PRO A 228 -15.16 8.05 20.82
CA PRO A 228 -15.73 8.59 19.60
C PRO A 228 -16.22 7.34 18.86
N PRO A 229 -17.47 7.32 18.36
CA PRO A 229 -17.84 6.29 17.41
C PRO A 229 -16.70 6.20 16.38
N PRO A 230 -16.49 5.04 15.72
CA PRO A 230 -15.57 5.00 14.58
C PRO A 230 -15.80 6.30 13.80
N SER A 231 -14.71 7.01 13.45
CA SER A 231 -14.80 8.43 13.02
C SER A 231 -15.74 8.66 11.83
N HIS A 232 -16.22 7.56 11.29
CA HIS A 232 -17.31 7.30 10.40
C HIS A 232 -17.99 5.96 10.82
N PRO A 233 -19.31 5.78 10.60
CA PRO A 233 -19.95 4.46 10.67
C PRO A 233 -19.33 3.46 9.67
N ARG A 234 -19.62 2.16 9.80
CA ARG A 234 -19.14 1.13 8.86
C ARG A 234 -19.46 1.55 7.43
N ARG A 235 -18.50 1.44 6.51
CA ARG A 235 -18.79 1.63 5.10
C ARG A 235 -19.77 0.55 4.65
N THR A 236 -20.86 0.99 4.04
CA THR A 236 -21.87 0.07 3.51
C THR A 236 -21.58 -0.36 2.08
N ARG A 237 -22.33 -1.33 1.59
CA ARG A 237 -22.30 -1.91 0.25
C ARG A 237 -23.73 -2.13 -0.23
N ARG A 238 -23.91 -2.36 -1.53
CA ARG A 238 -25.21 -2.72 -2.11
C ARG A 238 -25.79 -3.94 -1.39
N GLY A 239 -27.01 -3.81 -0.86
CA GLY A 239 -27.72 -4.87 -0.12
C GLY A 239 -27.56 -4.81 1.40
N ASP A 240 -26.76 -3.89 1.94
CA ASP A 240 -26.71 -3.66 3.39
C ASP A 240 -28.03 -3.08 3.93
N PRO A 241 -28.35 -3.30 5.23
CA PRO A 241 -29.57 -2.80 5.85
C PRO A 241 -29.75 -1.28 5.72
N ALA A 242 -30.98 -0.83 5.47
CA ALA A 242 -31.27 0.56 5.11
C ALA A 242 -30.91 1.58 6.21
N ASP A 243 -30.96 1.17 7.48
CA ASP A 243 -30.54 1.96 8.64
C ASP A 243 -29.01 2.11 8.70
N GLU A 244 -28.25 1.05 8.42
CA GLU A 244 -26.79 1.12 8.31
C GLU A 244 -26.35 2.00 7.12
N VAL A 245 -27.03 1.86 5.98
CA VAL A 245 -26.75 2.67 4.78
C VAL A 245 -27.04 4.13 5.04
N ARG A 246 -28.17 4.43 5.69
CA ARG A 246 -28.54 5.81 6.04
C ARG A 246 -27.55 6.43 7.03
N ALA A 247 -27.04 5.65 7.98
CA ALA A 247 -26.00 6.11 8.90
C ALA A 247 -24.70 6.48 8.14
N TRP A 248 -24.28 5.64 7.19
CA TRP A 248 -23.13 5.91 6.32
C TRP A 248 -23.30 7.14 5.44
N GLN A 249 -24.43 7.25 4.76
CA GLN A 249 -24.76 8.41 3.93
C GLN A 249 -24.83 9.71 4.73
N THR A 250 -25.46 9.67 5.91
CA THR A 250 -25.52 10.81 6.84
C THR A 250 -24.12 11.27 7.23
N PHE A 251 -23.22 10.33 7.48
CA PHE A 251 -21.83 10.65 7.75
C PHE A 251 -21.13 11.30 6.56
N LEU A 252 -21.32 10.80 5.33
CA LEU A 252 -20.74 11.42 4.12
C LEU A 252 -21.20 12.87 3.95
N LEU A 253 -22.48 13.16 4.20
CA LEU A 253 -23.05 14.52 4.18
C LEU A 253 -22.46 15.45 5.26
N GLN A 254 -22.12 14.90 6.44
CA GLN A 254 -21.45 15.66 7.50
C GLN A 254 -19.98 15.91 7.18
N TRP A 255 -19.33 14.96 6.51
CA TRP A 255 -17.94 15.07 6.09
C TRP A 255 -17.77 16.08 4.95
N ASP A 256 -18.62 16.03 3.94
CA ASP A 256 -18.67 16.98 2.84
C ASP A 256 -20.14 17.38 2.61
N PRO A 257 -20.53 18.65 2.87
CA PRO A 257 -21.89 19.12 2.64
C PRO A 257 -22.37 19.00 1.19
N GLN A 258 -21.47 18.79 0.22
CA GLN A 258 -21.81 18.53 -1.19
C GLN A 258 -22.01 17.04 -1.50
N ALA A 259 -21.82 16.15 -0.51
CA ALA A 259 -21.99 14.73 -0.69
C ALA A 259 -23.43 14.36 -1.05
N LEU A 260 -23.58 13.27 -1.81
CA LEU A 260 -24.89 12.69 -2.15
C LEU A 260 -25.91 13.70 -2.72
N PRO A 261 -25.53 14.54 -3.71
CA PRO A 261 -26.35 15.66 -4.17
C PRO A 261 -27.68 15.24 -4.78
N ARG A 262 -27.83 13.98 -5.22
CA ARG A 262 -29.04 13.49 -5.87
C ARG A 262 -30.00 12.81 -4.91
N TYR A 263 -29.51 11.96 -4.01
CA TYR A 263 -30.37 11.10 -3.19
C TYR A 263 -30.27 11.38 -1.69
N GLY A 264 -29.25 12.10 -1.23
CA GLY A 264 -29.02 12.34 0.19
C GLY A 264 -28.88 11.02 0.96
N ALA A 265 -29.33 11.00 2.22
CA ALA A 265 -29.34 9.80 3.04
C ALA A 265 -30.67 9.04 2.90
N ASP A 266 -30.87 8.36 1.77
CA ASP A 266 -32.10 7.63 1.42
C ASP A 266 -32.17 6.21 1.98
N GLY A 267 -31.05 5.67 2.47
CA GLY A 267 -30.92 4.29 2.98
C GLY A 267 -30.75 3.23 1.89
N ASP A 268 -30.52 3.60 0.63
CA ASP A 268 -30.17 2.67 -0.45
C ASP A 268 -28.72 2.88 -0.91
N HIS A 269 -27.93 1.80 -0.90
CA HIS A 269 -26.52 1.88 -1.28
C HIS A 269 -26.38 1.80 -2.80
N GLY A 270 -26.68 2.94 -3.44
CA GLY A 270 -26.56 3.16 -4.88
C GLY A 270 -25.17 3.63 -5.31
N THR A 271 -25.00 3.83 -6.63
CA THR A 271 -23.75 4.29 -7.25
C THR A 271 -23.22 5.59 -6.65
N GLU A 272 -24.12 6.52 -6.27
CA GLU A 272 -23.73 7.79 -5.65
C GLU A 272 -23.12 7.60 -4.25
N THR A 273 -23.70 6.70 -3.44
CA THR A 273 -23.12 6.37 -2.12
C THR A 273 -21.77 5.70 -2.27
N GLU A 274 -21.62 4.80 -3.25
CA GLU A 274 -20.35 4.16 -3.56
C GLU A 274 -19.27 5.18 -4.00
N GLU A 275 -19.58 6.10 -4.91
CA GLU A 275 -18.65 7.14 -5.37
C GLU A 275 -18.20 8.07 -4.24
N TRP A 276 -19.12 8.49 -3.38
CA TRP A 276 -18.79 9.35 -2.25
C TRP A 276 -18.05 8.60 -1.13
N SER A 277 -18.29 7.30 -0.96
CA SER A 277 -17.46 6.43 -0.13
C SER A 277 -16.02 6.40 -0.62
N GLN A 278 -15.82 6.22 -1.92
CA GLN A 278 -14.49 6.22 -2.56
C GLN A 278 -13.79 7.59 -2.44
N ARG A 279 -14.54 8.70 -2.54
CA ARG A 279 -13.99 10.06 -2.33
C ARG A 279 -13.58 10.28 -0.89
N TRP A 280 -14.42 9.88 0.06
CA TRP A 280 -14.10 9.94 1.49
C TRP A 280 -12.86 9.11 1.82
N GLU A 281 -12.76 7.91 1.26
CA GLU A 281 -11.59 7.03 1.37
C GLU A 281 -10.34 7.72 0.76
N SER A 282 -10.45 8.27 -0.44
CA SER A 282 -9.33 8.94 -1.14
C SER A 282 -8.83 10.17 -0.38
N ALA A 283 -9.73 10.98 0.19
CA ALA A 283 -9.39 12.19 0.93
C ALA A 283 -8.63 11.93 2.25
N ARG A 284 -8.72 10.70 2.78
CA ARG A 284 -8.02 10.27 4.00
C ARG A 284 -6.80 9.38 3.71
N GLY A 285 -6.44 9.20 2.44
CA GLY A 285 -5.45 8.20 2.04
C GLY A 285 -5.87 6.76 2.41
N MET A 286 -7.18 6.55 2.61
CA MET A 286 -7.81 5.29 3.04
C MET A 286 -8.29 4.43 1.87
N ALA A 287 -8.32 4.98 0.65
CA ALA A 287 -8.50 4.18 -0.55
C ALA A 287 -7.53 3.00 -0.50
N ARG A 288 -7.93 1.81 -0.98
CA ARG A 288 -6.94 0.84 -1.43
C ARG A 288 -6.11 1.53 -2.49
N VAL A 289 -4.99 2.11 -2.05
CA VAL A 289 -4.01 2.69 -2.95
C VAL A 289 -3.49 1.49 -3.71
N GLU A 290 -3.80 1.41 -4.99
CA GLU A 290 -2.94 0.70 -5.90
C GLU A 290 -1.55 1.34 -5.75
N THR A 291 -0.65 0.69 -5.00
CA THR A 291 0.59 1.31 -4.52
C THR A 291 1.63 1.40 -5.62
N PHE A 292 1.33 2.17 -6.66
CA PHE A 292 2.26 2.56 -7.70
C PHE A 292 2.29 4.09 -7.75
N PRO A 293 3.47 4.73 -7.87
CA PRO A 293 3.55 6.12 -8.26
C PRO A 293 2.61 6.40 -9.44
N PHE A 294 1.80 7.45 -9.34
CA PHE A 294 0.90 7.87 -10.42
C PHE A 294 1.48 9.08 -11.13
N VAL A 295 1.71 8.95 -12.44
CA VAL A 295 2.19 10.02 -13.31
C VAL A 295 1.25 10.10 -14.49
N GLU A 296 0.28 11.00 -14.39
CA GLU A 296 -0.82 11.11 -15.35
C GLU A 296 -0.31 11.35 -16.79
N ALA A 297 -0.72 10.50 -17.72
CA ALA A 297 -0.42 10.67 -19.13
C ALA A 297 -1.17 11.89 -19.70
N LYS A 298 -0.54 12.60 -20.64
CA LYS A 298 -1.17 13.76 -21.29
C LYS A 298 -2.34 13.39 -22.21
N HIS A 299 -2.26 12.22 -22.83
CA HIS A 299 -3.22 11.77 -23.84
C HIS A 299 -3.89 10.47 -23.39
N TYR A 300 -5.15 10.58 -23.02
CA TYR A 300 -6.03 9.46 -22.76
C TYR A 300 -7.47 9.96 -22.91
N ARG A 301 -8.45 9.06 -22.89
CA ARG A 301 -9.86 9.45 -22.84
C ARG A 301 -10.43 9.14 -21.48
N LYS A 302 -10.95 10.17 -20.81
CA LYS A 302 -11.77 9.96 -19.62
C LYS A 302 -12.96 9.06 -19.95
N ALA A 303 -13.15 8.06 -19.12
CA ALA A 303 -14.28 7.16 -19.15
C ALA A 303 -14.71 6.88 -17.70
N ASN A 304 -15.59 5.91 -17.53
CA ASN A 304 -15.94 5.41 -16.20
C ASN A 304 -16.22 3.92 -16.34
N ARG A 305 -15.23 3.19 -16.87
CA ARG A 305 -15.37 1.77 -17.18
C ARG A 305 -15.71 0.99 -15.90
N GLN A 306 -16.70 0.12 -16.01
CA GLN A 306 -17.14 -0.80 -14.97
C GLN A 306 -16.65 -2.22 -15.26
N VAL A 307 -16.76 -3.11 -14.28
CA VAL A 307 -16.56 -4.54 -14.50
C VAL A 307 -17.45 -5.00 -15.67
N GLY A 308 -16.86 -5.72 -16.63
CA GLY A 308 -17.50 -6.08 -17.90
C GLY A 308 -17.15 -5.16 -19.08
N ASP A 309 -16.81 -3.89 -18.86
CA ASP A 309 -16.32 -3.00 -19.93
C ASP A 309 -14.87 -3.31 -20.31
N VAL A 310 -14.10 -3.88 -19.38
CA VAL A 310 -12.72 -4.31 -19.59
C VAL A 310 -12.70 -5.81 -19.82
N THR A 311 -12.23 -6.21 -20.99
CA THR A 311 -12.23 -7.61 -21.45
C THR A 311 -10.84 -8.22 -21.50
N ASN A 312 -9.80 -7.40 -21.61
CA ASN A 312 -8.44 -7.90 -21.87
C ASN A 312 -7.37 -7.12 -21.11
N ILE A 313 -6.29 -7.82 -20.78
CA ILE A 313 -5.01 -7.21 -20.40
C ILE A 313 -4.06 -7.35 -21.58
N VAL A 314 -3.50 -6.25 -22.05
CA VAL A 314 -2.64 -6.19 -23.23
C VAL A 314 -1.21 -5.92 -22.81
N ILE A 315 -0.32 -6.83 -23.19
CA ILE A 315 1.11 -6.79 -22.90
C ILE A 315 1.83 -6.06 -24.02
N HIS A 316 2.65 -5.08 -23.64
CA HIS A 316 3.47 -4.26 -24.52
C HIS A 316 4.93 -4.26 -24.07
N THR A 317 5.81 -3.84 -24.97
CA THR A 317 7.20 -3.49 -24.65
C THR A 317 7.48 -2.04 -25.00
N THR A 318 8.26 -1.35 -24.15
CA THR A 318 8.52 0.09 -24.34
C THR A 318 9.50 0.40 -25.48
N GLU A 319 10.10 -0.63 -26.08
CA GLU A 319 11.19 -0.60 -27.07
C GLU A 319 12.50 0.05 -26.59
N ASN A 320 12.66 0.16 -25.27
CA ASN A 320 13.90 0.63 -24.64
C ASN A 320 14.80 -0.56 -24.27
N PRO A 321 16.13 -0.42 -24.43
CA PRO A 321 17.05 -1.41 -23.91
C PRO A 321 17.01 -1.40 -22.37
N TRP A 322 17.24 -2.56 -21.75
CA TRP A 322 17.40 -2.61 -20.29
C TRP A 322 18.64 -1.82 -19.90
N ALA A 323 18.55 -1.07 -18.80
CA ALA A 323 19.60 -0.20 -18.33
C ALA A 323 19.68 -0.23 -16.81
N LYS A 324 20.90 -0.40 -16.29
CA LYS A 324 21.18 -0.39 -14.86
C LYS A 324 21.12 1.03 -14.30
N GLY A 325 20.61 1.20 -13.08
CA GLY A 325 20.57 2.49 -12.38
C GLY A 325 19.64 3.56 -12.99
N VAL A 326 18.76 3.17 -13.92
CA VAL A 326 17.75 4.06 -14.53
C VAL A 326 16.39 3.50 -14.24
N ASP A 327 15.51 4.28 -13.61
CA ASP A 327 14.10 3.92 -13.46
C ASP A 327 13.38 4.12 -14.81
N GLY A 328 13.40 3.07 -15.64
CA GLY A 328 12.83 3.08 -16.98
C GLY A 328 11.31 3.26 -16.96
N ALA A 329 10.62 2.72 -15.96
CA ALA A 329 9.18 2.90 -15.80
C ALA A 329 8.82 4.37 -15.57
N MET A 330 9.51 5.04 -14.63
CA MET A 330 9.32 6.47 -14.37
C MET A 330 9.71 7.34 -15.57
N ALA A 331 10.77 6.99 -16.30
CA ALA A 331 11.19 7.72 -17.50
C ALA A 331 10.12 7.67 -18.60
N VAL A 332 9.55 6.49 -18.87
CA VAL A 332 8.47 6.32 -19.86
C VAL A 332 7.17 6.97 -19.37
N ALA A 333 6.86 6.90 -18.08
CA ALA A 333 5.70 7.58 -17.52
C ALA A 333 5.79 9.12 -17.68
N ARG A 334 6.95 9.71 -17.39
CA ARG A 334 7.23 11.14 -17.65
C ARG A 334 7.17 11.50 -19.13
N TYR A 335 7.57 10.58 -20.02
CA TYR A 335 7.37 10.74 -21.46
C TYR A 335 5.88 10.80 -21.80
N PHE A 336 5.05 9.89 -21.30
CA PHE A 336 3.59 9.93 -21.51
C PHE A 336 2.95 11.22 -20.97
N ALA A 337 3.43 11.75 -19.85
CA ALA A 337 2.95 13.00 -19.27
C ALA A 337 3.26 14.25 -20.12
N THR A 338 4.22 14.18 -21.04
CA THR A 338 4.72 15.38 -21.77
C THR A 338 4.66 15.26 -23.29
N THR A 339 4.54 14.04 -23.83
CA THR A 339 4.58 13.77 -25.27
C THR A 339 3.51 14.53 -26.06
N LYS A 340 3.83 14.88 -27.31
CA LYS A 340 2.85 15.42 -28.27
C LYS A 340 2.13 14.31 -29.05
N ARG A 341 2.64 13.07 -29.00
CA ARG A 341 2.01 11.92 -29.65
C ARG A 341 0.82 11.45 -28.79
N PRO A 342 -0.32 11.09 -29.39
CA PRO A 342 -1.48 10.57 -28.64
C PRO A 342 -1.21 9.13 -28.17
N ALA A 343 -0.31 8.98 -27.20
CA ALA A 343 0.17 7.70 -26.70
C ALA A 343 0.16 7.68 -25.16
N SER A 344 -0.30 6.57 -24.59
CA SER A 344 -0.31 6.29 -23.16
C SER A 344 -0.53 4.81 -22.89
N SER A 345 -0.27 4.37 -21.65
CA SER A 345 -0.62 3.04 -21.14
C SER A 345 -1.20 3.18 -19.72
N HIS A 346 -1.74 2.09 -19.17
CA HIS A 346 -2.25 2.14 -17.80
C HIS A 346 -1.12 2.01 -16.79
N TYR A 347 -0.17 1.11 -17.05
CA TYR A 347 0.99 0.90 -16.19
C TYR A 347 2.26 0.70 -17.02
N VAL A 348 3.38 1.14 -16.47
CA VAL A 348 4.73 0.85 -16.96
C VAL A 348 5.50 0.11 -15.87
N ILE A 349 6.23 -0.94 -16.24
CA ILE A 349 6.91 -1.87 -15.33
C ILE A 349 8.38 -1.99 -15.70
N ASP A 350 9.27 -1.90 -14.70
CA ASP A 350 10.71 -2.08 -14.86
C ASP A 350 11.32 -2.81 -13.65
N ALA A 351 12.46 -3.47 -13.85
CA ALA A 351 13.13 -4.29 -12.82
C ALA A 351 14.15 -3.53 -11.98
N GLU A 352 14.58 -2.32 -12.36
CA GLU A 352 15.59 -1.58 -11.59
C GLU A 352 15.20 -0.10 -11.46
N PRO A 353 14.71 0.36 -10.29
CA PRO A 353 14.78 -0.27 -8.96
C PRO A 353 13.50 -1.07 -8.57
N SER A 354 13.07 -2.05 -9.37
CA SER A 354 11.78 -2.76 -9.24
C SER A 354 10.60 -1.78 -9.13
N SER A 355 10.24 -1.16 -10.24
CA SER A 355 9.24 -0.09 -10.29
C SER A 355 8.04 -0.48 -11.15
N ILE A 356 6.86 -0.08 -10.67
CA ILE A 356 5.63 -0.03 -11.45
C ILE A 356 5.08 1.38 -11.29
N VAL A 357 4.77 2.06 -12.39
CA VAL A 357 4.21 3.42 -12.42
C VAL A 357 2.88 3.37 -13.16
N GLN A 358 1.81 3.84 -12.52
CA GLN A 358 0.50 3.96 -13.16
C GLN A 358 0.42 5.31 -13.91
N CYS A 359 -0.06 5.29 -15.15
CA CYS A 359 -0.12 6.49 -16.01
C CYS A 359 -1.54 6.88 -16.41
N VAL A 360 -2.47 5.93 -16.44
CA VAL A 360 -3.88 6.17 -16.73
C VAL A 360 -4.70 5.29 -15.78
N SER A 361 -5.74 5.86 -15.17
CA SER A 361 -6.68 5.10 -14.35
C SER A 361 -7.26 3.94 -15.13
N THR A 362 -7.41 2.76 -14.52
CA THR A 362 -8.07 1.62 -15.18
C THR A 362 -9.55 1.87 -15.49
N LYS A 363 -10.18 2.91 -14.92
CA LYS A 363 -11.53 3.35 -15.32
C LYS A 363 -11.54 4.20 -16.59
N ASP A 364 -10.39 4.73 -16.99
CA ASP A 364 -10.18 5.55 -18.19
C ASP A 364 -9.58 4.74 -19.35
N ILE A 365 -9.47 5.34 -20.52
CA ILE A 365 -9.01 4.65 -21.74
C ILE A 365 -7.67 5.19 -22.20
N ALA A 366 -6.63 4.36 -22.08
CA ALA A 366 -5.31 4.63 -22.61
C ALA A 366 -5.26 4.53 -24.15
N TYR A 367 -4.33 5.26 -24.77
CA TYR A 367 -4.12 5.27 -26.21
C TYR A 367 -2.86 4.46 -26.56
N CYS A 368 -3.03 3.15 -26.77
CA CYS A 368 -1.91 2.22 -26.86
C CYS A 368 -2.04 1.25 -28.03
N ALA A 369 -3.08 0.40 -28.05
CA ALA A 369 -3.37 -0.55 -29.13
C ALA A 369 -4.74 -0.27 -29.77
N PRO A 370 -4.80 0.51 -30.86
CA PRO A 370 -6.02 0.72 -31.62
C PRO A 370 -6.74 -0.60 -31.92
N GLY A 371 -7.98 -0.72 -31.45
CA GLY A 371 -8.75 -1.98 -31.46
C GLY A 371 -9.15 -2.44 -30.06
N LEU A 372 -8.20 -2.39 -29.12
CA LEU A 372 -8.46 -2.72 -27.71
C LEU A 372 -8.37 -1.54 -26.75
N ASN A 373 -8.02 -0.32 -27.20
CA ASN A 373 -7.98 0.86 -26.30
C ASN A 373 -9.23 0.98 -25.41
N ARG A 374 -10.43 0.74 -25.95
CA ARG A 374 -11.68 0.86 -25.17
C ARG A 374 -11.82 -0.19 -24.09
N THR A 375 -11.47 -1.45 -24.38
CA THR A 375 -11.78 -2.61 -23.53
C THR A 375 -10.54 -3.24 -22.91
N GLY A 376 -9.36 -2.69 -23.17
CA GLY A 376 -8.07 -3.19 -22.70
C GLY A 376 -7.52 -2.39 -21.53
N ILE A 377 -6.86 -3.07 -20.61
CA ILE A 377 -5.85 -2.50 -19.70
C ILE A 377 -4.47 -2.82 -20.28
N HIS A 378 -3.58 -1.84 -20.33
CA HIS A 378 -2.34 -1.90 -21.10
C HIS A 378 -1.13 -1.83 -20.16
N LEU A 379 -0.29 -2.87 -20.20
CA LEU A 379 0.91 -3.02 -19.39
C LEU A 379 2.16 -2.90 -20.26
N GLU A 380 2.91 -1.83 -20.09
CA GLU A 380 4.19 -1.56 -20.78
C GLU A 380 5.35 -2.15 -20.00
N HIS A 381 6.10 -3.07 -20.60
CA HIS A 381 7.26 -3.69 -19.98
C HIS A 381 8.53 -3.03 -20.51
N PHE A 382 9.36 -2.51 -19.61
CA PHE A 382 10.63 -1.94 -20.01
C PHE A 382 11.49 -3.03 -20.65
N GLY A 383 11.83 -2.84 -21.93
CA GLY A 383 12.43 -3.89 -22.76
C GLY A 383 12.06 -3.74 -24.24
N ARG A 384 12.46 -4.73 -25.04
CA ARG A 384 12.24 -4.73 -26.50
C ARG A 384 11.57 -5.99 -26.98
N ALA A 385 10.67 -5.86 -27.96
CA ALA A 385 10.02 -6.99 -28.61
C ALA A 385 10.99 -7.95 -29.32
N LYS A 386 12.20 -7.46 -29.66
CA LYS A 386 13.23 -8.28 -30.30
C LYS A 386 13.94 -9.25 -29.35
N TYR A 387 13.78 -9.10 -28.04
CA TYR A 387 14.44 -9.98 -27.08
C TYR A 387 13.97 -11.42 -27.24
N THR A 388 14.93 -12.32 -27.14
CA THR A 388 14.74 -13.77 -27.14
C THR A 388 14.06 -14.23 -25.87
N ARG A 389 13.57 -15.48 -25.89
CA ARG A 389 13.02 -16.12 -24.71
C ARG A 389 14.02 -16.18 -23.56
N ASP A 390 15.27 -16.50 -23.85
CA ASP A 390 16.31 -16.64 -22.82
C ASP A 390 16.67 -15.28 -22.20
N GLU A 391 16.66 -14.20 -22.99
CA GLU A 391 16.79 -12.84 -22.46
C GLU A 391 15.64 -12.52 -21.49
N TRP A 392 14.37 -12.75 -21.87
CA TRP A 392 13.23 -12.56 -20.97
C TRP A 392 13.27 -13.43 -19.72
N LEU A 393 13.91 -14.60 -19.79
CA LEU A 393 14.10 -15.50 -18.65
C LEU A 393 15.41 -15.26 -17.89
N SER A 394 16.19 -14.24 -18.26
CA SER A 394 17.32 -13.75 -17.46
C SER A 394 16.83 -13.17 -16.12
N SER A 395 17.75 -12.88 -15.20
CA SER A 395 17.41 -12.29 -13.89
C SER A 395 16.62 -10.99 -14.02
N TYR A 396 17.03 -10.08 -14.92
CA TYR A 396 16.32 -8.81 -15.15
C TYR A 396 14.93 -9.05 -15.74
N GLY A 397 14.85 -9.88 -16.80
CA GLY A 397 13.58 -10.20 -17.45
C GLY A 397 12.60 -10.90 -16.50
N MET A 398 13.08 -11.82 -15.66
CA MET A 398 12.25 -12.51 -14.67
C MET A 398 11.72 -11.58 -13.59
N GLU A 399 12.46 -10.56 -13.19
CA GLU A 399 11.98 -9.54 -12.24
C GLU A 399 10.85 -8.71 -12.87
N VAL A 400 11.04 -8.22 -14.10
CA VAL A 400 9.99 -7.53 -14.88
C VAL A 400 8.74 -8.40 -15.01
N LEU A 401 8.90 -9.68 -15.38
CA LEU A 401 7.80 -10.64 -15.52
C LEU A 401 7.11 -10.91 -14.19
N THR A 402 7.84 -10.94 -13.07
CA THR A 402 7.28 -11.19 -11.73
C THR A 402 6.43 -10.04 -11.24
N LEU A 403 6.95 -8.81 -11.36
CA LEU A 403 6.21 -7.59 -11.02
C LEU A 403 4.92 -7.50 -11.85
N SER A 404 5.04 -7.71 -13.16
CA SER A 404 3.90 -7.70 -14.06
C SER A 404 2.89 -8.81 -13.78
N ALA A 405 3.34 -10.04 -13.52
CA ALA A 405 2.43 -11.15 -13.26
C ALA A 405 1.59 -10.95 -12.00
N LYS A 406 2.16 -10.34 -10.95
CA LYS A 406 1.41 -9.95 -9.73
C LYS A 406 0.35 -8.89 -10.05
N LEU A 407 0.74 -7.85 -10.79
CA LEU A 407 -0.18 -6.79 -11.22
C LEU A 407 -1.31 -7.36 -12.09
N ALA A 408 -0.98 -8.17 -13.09
CA ALA A 408 -1.95 -8.77 -13.98
C ALA A 408 -2.91 -9.73 -13.25
N ALA A 409 -2.44 -10.47 -12.24
CA ALA A 409 -3.32 -11.30 -11.40
C ALA A 409 -4.32 -10.45 -10.61
N GLU A 410 -3.86 -9.35 -9.99
CA GLU A 410 -4.73 -8.43 -9.29
C GLU A 410 -5.77 -7.80 -10.24
N LEU A 411 -5.34 -7.35 -11.42
CA LEU A 411 -6.23 -6.80 -12.44
C LEU A 411 -7.23 -7.83 -12.97
N CYS A 412 -6.80 -9.08 -13.16
CA CYS A 412 -7.69 -10.19 -13.51
C CYS A 412 -8.77 -10.40 -12.45
N LYS A 413 -8.41 -10.38 -11.17
CA LYS A 413 -9.35 -10.50 -10.05
C LYS A 413 -10.31 -9.32 -9.98
N ARG A 414 -9.80 -8.10 -10.10
CA ARG A 414 -10.59 -6.87 -9.98
C ARG A 414 -11.58 -6.67 -11.12
N TRP A 415 -11.17 -6.97 -12.35
CA TRP A 415 -11.96 -6.75 -13.55
C TRP A 415 -12.64 -8.02 -14.07
N GLU A 416 -12.58 -9.11 -13.32
CA GLU A 416 -13.16 -10.42 -13.65
C GLU A 416 -12.68 -10.97 -15.01
N ILE A 417 -11.40 -10.77 -15.32
CA ILE A 417 -10.79 -11.21 -16.58
C ILE A 417 -10.15 -12.59 -16.38
N PRO A 418 -10.48 -13.62 -17.19
CA PRO A 418 -9.88 -14.93 -17.06
C PRO A 418 -8.37 -14.90 -17.38
N ALA A 419 -7.53 -15.46 -16.51
CA ALA A 419 -6.08 -15.53 -16.69
C ALA A 419 -5.63 -16.62 -17.68
N ARG A 420 -6.03 -16.45 -18.94
CA ARG A 420 -5.62 -17.29 -20.07
C ARG A 420 -5.08 -16.44 -21.21
N PHE A 421 -4.31 -17.09 -22.08
CA PHE A 421 -3.91 -16.46 -23.34
C PHE A 421 -5.15 -16.24 -24.22
N CYS A 422 -5.17 -15.11 -24.92
CA CYS A 422 -6.17 -14.77 -25.92
C CYS A 422 -5.46 -14.54 -27.26
N SER A 423 -5.66 -15.45 -28.22
CA SER A 423 -5.12 -15.39 -29.58
C SER A 423 -5.78 -14.28 -30.42
N ALA A 424 -5.31 -14.06 -31.65
CA ALA A 424 -5.92 -13.06 -32.54
C ALA A 424 -7.36 -13.48 -32.93
N GLU A 425 -7.57 -14.78 -33.12
CA GLU A 425 -8.86 -15.39 -33.40
C GLU A 425 -9.79 -15.28 -32.18
N ASP A 426 -9.28 -15.55 -30.97
CA ASP A 426 -10.06 -15.35 -29.75
C ASP A 426 -10.48 -13.89 -29.57
N LEU A 427 -9.60 -12.92 -29.87
CA LEU A 427 -9.94 -11.50 -29.83
C LEU A 427 -11.00 -11.12 -30.87
N TYR A 428 -10.92 -11.70 -32.07
CA TYR A 428 -11.94 -11.51 -33.11
C TYR A 428 -13.31 -12.05 -32.66
N ASP A 429 -13.31 -13.18 -31.95
CA ASP A 429 -14.50 -13.79 -31.34
C ASP A 429 -14.97 -13.08 -30.05
N GLY A 430 -14.33 -11.97 -29.65
CA GLY A 430 -14.70 -11.20 -28.46
C GLY A 430 -14.35 -11.87 -27.13
N LYS A 431 -13.44 -12.85 -27.13
CA LYS A 431 -13.05 -13.59 -25.94
C LYS A 431 -12.12 -12.76 -25.04
N GLN A 432 -12.30 -12.96 -23.74
CA GLN A 432 -11.55 -12.25 -22.70
C GLN A 432 -10.23 -12.94 -22.36
N GLY A 433 -9.27 -12.20 -21.81
CA GLY A 433 -8.00 -12.74 -21.31
C GLY A 433 -6.78 -11.86 -21.60
N LEU A 434 -5.59 -12.42 -21.40
CA LEU A 434 -4.31 -11.73 -21.62
C LEU A 434 -3.85 -11.92 -23.07
N THR A 435 -3.38 -10.84 -23.68
CA THR A 435 -2.93 -10.85 -25.08
C THR A 435 -1.76 -9.89 -25.30
N GLY A 436 -1.08 -9.97 -26.45
CA GLY A 436 -0.04 -9.01 -26.83
C GLY A 436 -0.53 -8.04 -27.90
N HIS A 437 0.13 -6.90 -28.06
CA HIS A 437 -0.19 -5.97 -29.16
C HIS A 437 -0.14 -6.65 -30.53
N VAL A 438 0.78 -7.59 -30.74
CA VAL A 438 0.87 -8.38 -31.98
C VAL A 438 -0.38 -9.19 -32.28
N GLN A 439 -1.08 -9.71 -31.26
CA GLN A 439 -2.38 -10.37 -31.46
C GLN A 439 -3.46 -9.34 -31.81
N VAL A 440 -3.44 -8.16 -31.17
CA VAL A 440 -4.35 -7.06 -31.51
C VAL A 440 -4.17 -6.65 -32.98
N SER A 441 -2.93 -6.43 -33.43
CA SER A 441 -2.61 -6.07 -34.81
C SER A 441 -3.08 -7.12 -35.84
N ARG A 442 -3.17 -8.39 -35.43
CA ARG A 442 -3.64 -9.49 -36.27
C ARG A 442 -5.17 -9.65 -36.23
N SER A 443 -5.81 -9.30 -35.12
CA SER A 443 -7.26 -9.41 -34.96
C SER A 443 -7.99 -8.22 -35.57
N VAL A 444 -7.39 -7.03 -35.54
CA VAL A 444 -7.96 -5.84 -36.16
C VAL A 444 -7.60 -5.80 -37.65
N GLY A 445 -8.56 -5.41 -38.49
CA GLY A 445 -8.34 -5.30 -39.94
C GLY A 445 -7.12 -4.44 -40.30
N LYS A 446 -6.49 -4.76 -41.44
CA LYS A 446 -5.27 -4.10 -41.94
C LYS A 446 -5.38 -2.57 -41.85
N GLY A 447 -4.37 -1.93 -41.28
CA GLY A 447 -4.21 -0.47 -41.24
C GLY A 447 -4.60 0.23 -39.93
N ARG A 448 -5.15 -0.49 -38.91
CA ARG A 448 -5.45 0.11 -37.60
C ARG A 448 -4.27 0.16 -36.64
N THR A 449 -3.47 -0.90 -36.59
CA THR A 449 -2.15 -0.95 -35.93
C THR A 449 -1.31 -2.01 -36.62
N ASN A 450 0.02 -1.86 -36.59
CA ASN A 450 0.98 -2.77 -37.21
C ASN A 450 2.10 -3.19 -36.23
N HIS A 451 1.88 -2.96 -34.94
CA HIS A 451 2.84 -3.23 -33.88
C HIS A 451 2.99 -4.73 -33.63
N GLY A 452 4.21 -5.16 -33.30
CA GLY A 452 4.62 -6.57 -33.18
C GLY A 452 5.04 -6.99 -31.76
N ASP A 453 4.95 -6.10 -30.77
CA ASP A 453 5.26 -6.36 -29.37
C ASP A 453 4.19 -7.23 -28.69
N PRO A 454 4.54 -8.01 -27.63
CA PRO A 454 5.86 -8.12 -26.99
C PRO A 454 6.86 -9.01 -27.75
N GLY A 455 6.53 -9.41 -28.98
CA GLY A 455 7.43 -10.16 -29.86
C GLY A 455 7.43 -11.66 -29.66
N LYS A 456 8.14 -12.38 -30.55
CA LYS A 456 8.16 -13.85 -30.58
C LYS A 456 8.87 -14.48 -29.38
N GLY A 457 9.79 -13.76 -28.74
CA GLY A 457 10.53 -14.25 -27.57
C GLY A 457 9.74 -14.17 -26.25
N TRP A 458 8.61 -13.44 -26.20
CA TRP A 458 7.85 -13.29 -24.96
C TRP A 458 7.40 -14.65 -24.38
N PRO A 459 7.70 -14.96 -23.12
CA PRO A 459 7.52 -16.30 -22.58
C PRO A 459 6.10 -16.55 -22.05
N TRP A 460 5.09 -16.46 -22.90
CA TRP A 460 3.65 -16.57 -22.54
C TRP A 460 3.32 -17.70 -21.56
N GLY A 461 3.79 -18.92 -21.80
CA GLY A 461 3.51 -20.06 -20.93
C GLY A 461 4.11 -19.92 -19.51
N VAL A 462 5.27 -19.26 -19.36
CA VAL A 462 5.86 -18.98 -18.04
C VAL A 462 5.08 -17.85 -17.37
N TYR A 463 4.85 -16.77 -18.11
CA TYR A 463 4.14 -15.59 -17.63
C TYR A 463 2.72 -15.94 -17.11
N LEU A 464 1.94 -16.69 -17.89
CA LEU A 464 0.58 -17.11 -17.49
C LEU A 464 0.58 -18.05 -16.29
N ARG A 465 1.57 -18.94 -16.13
CA ARG A 465 1.71 -19.74 -14.91
C ARG A 465 1.97 -18.87 -13.69
N MET A 466 2.77 -17.81 -13.84
CA MET A 466 3.01 -16.85 -12.75
C MET A 466 1.75 -16.06 -12.41
N VAL A 467 1.02 -15.56 -13.40
CA VAL A 467 -0.27 -14.87 -13.18
C VAL A 467 -1.25 -15.77 -12.44
N ASN A 468 -1.45 -17.02 -12.90
CA ASN A 468 -2.34 -17.97 -12.22
C ASN A 468 -1.86 -18.32 -10.80
N LYS A 469 -0.55 -18.38 -10.56
CA LYS A 469 0.00 -18.60 -9.22
C LYS A 469 -0.31 -17.44 -8.26
N PHE A 470 -0.48 -16.22 -8.75
CA PHE A 470 -0.79 -15.05 -7.93
C PHE A 470 -2.29 -14.74 -7.83
N LEU A 471 -3.16 -15.52 -8.50
CA LEU A 471 -4.60 -15.33 -8.47
C LEU A 471 -5.30 -15.93 -7.24
N VAL A 472 -4.57 -16.69 -6.42
CA VAL A 472 -5.09 -17.44 -5.25
C VAL A 472 -5.66 -16.51 -4.19
#